data_AF-A0A256XZJ8-F1
#
_entry.id   AF-A0A256XZJ8-F1
#
_cell.length_a   1.000
_cell.length_b   1.000
_cell.length_c   1.000
_cell.angle_alpha   90.00
_cell.angle_beta   90.00
_cell.angle_gamma   90.00
#
_symmetry.space_group_name_H-M   'P 1'
#
loop_
_entity.id
_entity.type
_entity.pdbx_description
1 polymer ?
#
loop_
_entity_poly.entity_id
_entity_poly.type
_entity_poly.pdbx_seq_one_letter_code
_entity_poly.pdbx_strand_id
1 'polypeptide(L)'
;MKALASIEVFKLKMKKEESKKFKRWVIGIRRHIHMHPELSNKEFKTQKFIESKLKELGISYKTIGTGIVADINLNRKKNNRNPSR
;
A
#
# COMPACT_ATOMS: atom_id res chain seq x y z
N MET A 1 28.76 25.01 -12.74
CA MET A 1 27.41 24.69 -13.27
C MET A 1 27.21 23.23 -13.73
N LYS A 2 28.20 22.50 -14.29
CA LYS A 2 28.03 21.11 -14.80
C LYS A 2 27.66 20.04 -13.74
N ALA A 3 28.12 20.19 -12.49
CA ALA A 3 27.86 19.21 -11.42
C ALA A 3 26.40 19.21 -10.93
N LEU A 4 25.77 20.39 -10.82
CA LEU A 4 24.38 20.54 -10.35
C LEU A 4 23.37 19.91 -11.32
N ALA A 5 23.58 20.09 -12.63
CA ALA A 5 22.77 19.45 -13.65
C ALA A 5 22.86 17.91 -13.59
N SER A 6 24.03 17.37 -13.23
CA SER A 6 24.26 15.92 -13.11
C SER A 6 23.51 15.32 -11.92
N ILE A 7 23.47 16.03 -10.79
CA ILE A 7 22.72 15.62 -9.59
C ILE A 7 21.22 15.62 -9.86
N GLU A 8 20.70 16.63 -10.56
CA GLU A 8 19.27 16.74 -10.83
C GLU A 8 18.78 15.63 -11.79
N VAL A 9 19.55 15.35 -12.84
CA VAL A 9 19.28 14.23 -13.75
C VAL A 9 19.31 12.89 -13.01
N PHE A 10 20.23 12.72 -12.05
CA PHE A 10 20.28 11.51 -11.23
C PHE A 10 19.05 11.36 -10.32
N LYS A 11 18.63 12.43 -9.63
CA LYS A 11 17.40 12.43 -8.82
C LYS A 11 16.16 12.10 -9.64
N LEU A 12 16.05 12.65 -10.85
CA LEU A 12 14.93 12.35 -11.77
C LEU A 12 14.92 10.88 -12.19
N LYS A 13 16.09 10.30 -12.51
CA LYS A 13 16.21 8.86 -12.80
C LYS A 13 15.75 8.02 -11.61
N MET A 14 16.17 8.36 -10.39
CA MET A 14 15.76 7.65 -9.18
C MET A 14 14.24 7.69 -8.96
N LYS A 15 13.62 8.88 -9.06
CA LYS A 15 12.16 9.04 -8.97
C LYS A 15 11.42 8.22 -10.04
N LYS A 16 11.96 8.17 -11.26
CA LYS A 16 11.36 7.39 -12.36
C LYS A 16 11.41 5.88 -12.07
N GLU A 17 12.50 5.38 -11.51
CA GLU A 17 12.60 3.96 -11.12
C GLU A 17 11.66 3.61 -9.96
N GLU A 18 11.51 4.49 -8.97
CA GLU A 18 10.54 4.33 -7.89
C GLU A 18 9.09 4.30 -8.43
N SER A 19 8.76 5.23 -9.32
CA SER A 19 7.45 5.27 -10.00
C SER A 19 7.16 3.97 -10.77
N LYS A 20 8.16 3.41 -11.47
CA LYS A 20 8.01 2.11 -12.16
C LYS A 20 7.74 0.96 -11.18
N LYS A 21 8.44 0.93 -10.03
CA LYS A 21 8.21 -0.08 -8.98
C LYS A 21 6.79 0.03 -8.42
N PHE A 22 6.35 1.24 -8.10
CA PHE A 22 4.99 1.48 -7.62
C PHE A 22 3.93 1.05 -8.65
N LYS A 23 4.14 1.40 -9.93
CA LYS A 23 3.26 0.96 -11.03
C LYS A 23 3.15 -0.56 -11.09
N ARG A 24 4.27 -1.28 -11.00
CA ARG A 24 4.28 -2.76 -10.99
C ARG A 24 3.52 -3.31 -9.79
N TRP A 25 3.69 -2.72 -8.61
CA TRP A 25 3.00 -3.11 -7.38
C TRP A 25 1.48 -2.94 -7.49
N VAL A 26 1.00 -1.76 -7.94
CA VAL A 26 -0.43 -1.50 -8.15
C VAL A 26 -1.05 -2.46 -9.19
N ILE A 27 -0.35 -2.70 -10.31
CA ILE A 27 -0.80 -3.67 -11.32
C ILE A 27 -0.91 -5.08 -10.72
N GLY A 28 0.06 -5.48 -9.88
CA GLY A 28 0.04 -6.75 -9.18
C GLY A 28 -1.18 -6.91 -8.26
N ILE A 29 -1.49 -5.88 -7.47
CA ILE A 29 -2.69 -5.84 -6.62
C ILE A 29 -3.96 -6.00 -7.47
N ARG A 30 -4.11 -5.21 -8.54
CA ARG A 30 -5.27 -5.29 -9.43
C ARG A 30 -5.46 -6.69 -10.01
N ARG A 31 -4.37 -7.30 -10.50
CA ARG A 31 -4.37 -8.66 -11.07
C ARG A 31 -4.78 -9.70 -10.04
N HIS A 32 -4.24 -9.64 -8.83
CA HIS A 32 -4.62 -10.55 -7.75
C HIS A 32 -6.13 -10.51 -7.48
N ILE A 33 -6.68 -9.30 -7.31
CA ILE A 33 -8.12 -9.13 -7.02
C ILE A 33 -8.98 -9.60 -8.21
N HIS A 34 -8.58 -9.29 -9.46
CA HIS A 34 -9.34 -9.73 -10.65
C HIS A 34 -9.32 -11.25 -10.87
N MET A 35 -8.26 -11.94 -10.47
CA MET A 35 -8.18 -13.41 -10.58
C MET A 35 -8.99 -14.13 -9.49
N HIS A 36 -9.34 -13.44 -8.41
CA HIS A 36 -10.06 -14.01 -7.27
C HIS A 36 -11.32 -13.18 -6.96
N PRO A 37 -12.30 -13.11 -7.88
CA PRO A 37 -13.52 -12.38 -7.63
C PRO A 37 -14.30 -13.02 -6.47
N GLU A 38 -14.82 -12.18 -5.57
CA GLU A 38 -15.70 -12.57 -4.46
C GLU A 38 -17.02 -11.80 -4.55
N LEU A 39 -18.08 -12.36 -3.97
CA LEU A 39 -19.40 -11.74 -3.94
C LEU A 39 -19.46 -10.62 -2.89
N SER A 40 -20.38 -9.68 -3.10
CA SER A 40 -20.69 -8.62 -2.14
C SER A 40 -20.92 -9.19 -0.73
N ASN A 41 -20.26 -8.59 0.27
CA ASN A 41 -20.29 -8.99 1.68
C ASN A 41 -19.69 -10.38 1.98
N LYS A 42 -18.96 -10.97 1.03
CA LYS A 42 -18.28 -12.27 1.17
C LYS A 42 -16.81 -12.20 0.72
N GLU A 43 -16.23 -11.00 0.72
CA GLU A 43 -14.86 -10.71 0.25
C GLU A 43 -13.78 -11.09 1.27
N PHE A 44 -13.87 -12.28 1.87
CA PHE A 44 -12.99 -12.70 2.96
C PHE A 44 -11.52 -12.83 2.54
N LYS A 45 -11.27 -13.31 1.30
CA LYS A 45 -9.89 -13.44 0.79
C LYS A 45 -9.34 -12.09 0.36
N THR A 46 -10.17 -11.26 -0.25
CA THR A 46 -9.81 -9.90 -0.66
C THR A 46 -9.49 -9.03 0.55
N GLN A 47 -10.31 -9.12 1.61
CA GLN A 47 -10.04 -8.47 2.88
C GLN A 47 -8.67 -8.90 3.43
N LYS A 48 -8.43 -10.21 3.60
CA LYS A 48 -7.14 -10.74 4.09
C LYS A 48 -5.94 -10.29 3.23
N PHE A 49 -6.12 -10.21 1.92
CA PHE A 49 -5.09 -9.72 1.01
C PHE A 49 -4.77 -8.24 1.26
N ILE A 50 -5.78 -7.38 1.37
CA ILE A 50 -5.58 -5.95 1.66
C ILE A 50 -4.94 -5.75 3.04
N GLU A 51 -5.40 -6.50 4.04
CA GLU A 51 -4.81 -6.52 5.39
C GLU A 51 -3.32 -6.85 5.36
N SER A 52 -2.89 -7.78 4.50
CA SER A 52 -1.47 -8.13 4.33
C SER A 52 -0.69 -6.94 3.77
N LYS A 53 -1.25 -6.23 2.78
CA LYS A 53 -0.62 -5.06 2.17
C LYS A 53 -0.52 -3.89 3.14
N LEU A 54 -1.54 -3.66 3.96
CA LEU A 54 -1.50 -2.63 5.00
C LEU A 54 -0.47 -2.96 6.09
N LYS A 55 -0.35 -4.25 6.47
CA LYS A 55 0.72 -4.73 7.37
C LYS A 55 2.11 -4.51 6.79
N GLU A 56 2.33 -4.86 5.51
CA GLU A 56 3.59 -4.61 4.78
C GLU A 56 3.95 -3.11 4.79
N LEU A 57 2.96 -2.23 4.64
CA LEU A 57 3.13 -0.78 4.67
C LEU A 57 3.23 -0.20 6.10
N GLY A 58 2.99 -1.00 7.13
CA GLY A 58 2.95 -0.56 8.53
C GLY A 58 1.81 0.41 8.85
N ILE A 59 0.70 0.33 8.11
CA ILE A 59 -0.49 1.18 8.26
C ILE A 59 -1.50 0.47 9.18
N SER A 60 -1.96 1.17 10.21
CA SER A 60 -3.02 0.69 11.09
C SER A 60 -4.39 0.75 10.42
N TYR A 61 -5.22 -0.26 10.65
CA TYR A 61 -6.57 -0.35 10.10
C TYR A 61 -7.53 -1.03 11.08
N LYS A 62 -8.82 -0.93 10.75
CA LYS A 62 -9.93 -1.65 11.40
C LYS A 62 -10.80 -2.32 10.33
N THR A 63 -11.46 -3.40 10.71
CA THR A 63 -12.38 -4.17 9.84
C THR A 63 -13.81 -3.97 10.27
N ILE A 64 -14.74 -3.87 9.32
CA ILE A 64 -16.19 -3.77 9.56
C ILE A 64 -16.88 -4.70 8.56
N GLY A 65 -17.35 -5.86 9.04
CA GLY A 65 -17.75 -6.94 8.12
C GLY A 65 -16.56 -7.35 7.25
N THR A 66 -16.75 -7.35 5.92
CA THR A 66 -15.66 -7.56 4.94
C THR A 66 -14.94 -6.26 4.51
N GLY A 67 -15.39 -5.10 5.01
CA GLY A 67 -14.81 -3.80 4.73
C GLY A 67 -13.59 -3.48 5.61
N ILE A 68 -12.72 -2.60 5.12
CA ILE A 68 -11.52 -2.13 5.82
C ILE A 68 -11.47 -0.60 5.83
N VAL A 69 -11.16 -0.02 6.99
CA VAL A 69 -10.86 1.42 7.15
C VAL A 69 -9.43 1.57 7.66
N ALA A 70 -8.60 2.31 6.92
CA ALA A 70 -7.20 2.56 7.25
C ALA A 70 -6.94 4.05 7.45
N ASP A 71 -6.24 4.39 8.54
CA ASP A 71 -5.92 5.77 8.89
C ASP A 71 -4.46 6.08 8.57
N ILE A 72 -4.22 7.04 7.68
CA ILE A 72 -2.88 7.54 7.37
C ILE A 72 -2.64 8.80 8.20
N ASN A 73 -2.14 8.62 9.41
CA ASN A 73 -1.75 9.73 10.28
C ASN A 73 -0.29 10.12 10.00
N LEU A 74 -0.06 11.29 9.39
CA LEU A 74 1.28 11.80 9.09
C LEU A 74 2.15 12.06 10.35
N ASN A 75 1.57 12.06 11.57
CA ASN A 75 2.24 12.51 12.81
C ASN A 75 2.16 11.54 14.01
N ARG A 76 1.71 10.29 13.86
CA ARG A 76 1.70 9.32 14.98
C ARG A 76 2.89 8.38 14.91
N LYS A 77 3.88 8.59 15.79
CA LYS A 77 4.86 7.54 16.15
C LYS A 77 4.09 6.25 16.48
N LYS A 78 4.53 5.12 15.92
CA LYS A 78 3.93 3.79 16.12
C LYS A 78 3.74 3.51 17.61
N ASN A 79 2.50 3.57 18.08
CA ASN A 79 2.11 2.89 19.30
C ASN A 79 1.45 1.58 18.90
N ASN A 80 2.18 0.48 19.08
CA ASN A 80 1.65 -0.88 19.03
C ASN A 80 0.52 -0.98 20.05
N ARG A 81 -0.73 -0.81 19.61
CA ARG A 81 -1.89 -1.27 20.34
C ARG A 81 -2.62 -2.24 19.42
N ASN A 82 -2.44 -3.53 19.70
CA ASN A 82 -3.34 -4.57 19.23
C ASN A 82 -4.77 -4.13 19.57
N PRO A 83 -5.69 -4.00 18.60
CA PRO A 83 -7.10 -3.96 18.94
C PRO A 83 -7.48 -5.37 19.38
N SER A 84 -7.54 -5.57 20.69
CA SER A 84 -8.18 -6.72 21.29
C SER A 84 -9.68 -6.66 20.99
N ARG A 85 -10.18 -7.72 20.34
CA ARG A 85 -11.58 -8.13 20.15
C ARG A 85 -12.39 -7.40 19.09
#